data_AF-A0A0N1GBP6-F1
#
_entry.id   AF-A0A0N1GBP6-F1
#
_cell.length_a   1.000
_cell.length_b   1.000
_cell.length_c   1.000
_cell.angle_alpha   90.00
_cell.angle_beta   90.00
_cell.angle_gamma   90.00
#
_symmetry.space_group_name_H-M   'P 1'
#
loop_
_entity.id
_entity.type
_entity.pdbx_description
1 polymer ?
#
loop_
_entity_poly.entity_id
_entity_poly.type
_entity_poly.pdbx_seq_one_letter_code
_entity_poly.pdbx_strand_id
1 'polypeptide(L)'
;MQSVVNTIRAKGGDVSVSIGGYGGTKLGQVCSDAAATAAAYQQVITKYGLHAIDFDLEEPEYENTAAIKNEIGAAKILQQNNPGLYVSVTTAGTADGTGWFGKQMLLEAKSQGFTPNNFSIMPFDGGFNGAASQTGALTNFNQILQSTFGWDQATAYAHEGFSGMNGRSDTGEFFTQTDFQTVLDYATSHNMDRFTFWSLNRDRQCTPADNGGRTSGTCSSVAQNSWDFAKYSVKFAGATPPSSTPTPTPTPTPPGTGCKPAWSSTAVYTAGNEVSYNNHNWKAKWWTQNETPVASDWGVWQDEGAC
;
A
#
# COMPACT_ATOMS: atom_id res chain seq x y z
N MET A 1 -0.03 17.68 2.65
CA MET A 1 -0.51 16.36 2.20
C MET A 1 -2.02 16.34 1.94
N GLN A 2 -2.89 16.68 2.90
CA GLN A 2 -4.36 16.57 2.69
C GLN A 2 -4.87 17.31 1.44
N SER A 3 -4.37 18.52 1.17
CA SER A 3 -4.74 19.29 -0.04
C SER A 3 -4.35 18.57 -1.34
N VAL A 4 -3.21 17.87 -1.35
CA VAL A 4 -2.74 17.09 -2.51
C VAL A 4 -3.65 15.88 -2.71
N VAL A 5 -3.96 15.14 -1.65
CA VAL A 5 -4.91 14.01 -1.70
C VAL A 5 -6.25 14.45 -2.26
N ASN A 6 -6.81 15.57 -1.75
CA ASN A 6 -8.07 16.11 -2.24
C ASN A 6 -8.00 16.52 -3.72
N THR A 7 -6.87 17.07 -4.16
CA THR A 7 -6.67 17.46 -5.57
C THR A 7 -6.64 16.24 -6.49
N ILE A 8 -6.04 15.13 -6.05
CA ILE A 8 -6.01 13.87 -6.79
C ILE A 8 -7.44 13.28 -6.86
N ARG A 9 -8.14 13.23 -5.73
CA ARG A 9 -9.52 12.74 -5.64
C ARG A 9 -10.52 13.54 -6.45
N ALA A 10 -10.36 14.86 -6.49
CA ALA A 10 -11.17 15.73 -7.34
C ALA A 10 -11.02 15.44 -8.84
N LYS A 11 -9.97 14.71 -9.24
CA LYS A 11 -9.74 14.25 -10.62
C LYS A 11 -10.07 12.76 -10.81
N GLY A 12 -10.71 12.12 -9.84
CA GLY A 12 -11.13 10.71 -9.91
C GLY A 12 -10.04 9.69 -9.56
N GLY A 13 -8.89 10.12 -9.07
CA GLY A 13 -7.84 9.22 -8.57
C GLY A 13 -7.89 9.04 -7.06
N ASP A 14 -6.95 8.25 -6.52
CA ASP A 14 -6.68 8.18 -5.09
C ASP A 14 -5.18 7.99 -4.82
N VAL A 15 -4.80 7.88 -3.56
CA VAL A 15 -3.41 7.71 -3.12
C VAL A 15 -3.22 6.43 -2.32
N SER A 16 -2.04 5.84 -2.45
CA SER A 16 -1.49 4.93 -1.45
C SER A 16 -0.39 5.68 -0.69
N VAL A 17 -0.37 5.55 0.63
CA VAL A 17 0.76 6.00 1.44
C VAL A 17 1.70 4.82 1.63
N SER A 18 2.96 5.00 1.26
CA SER A 18 4.01 4.03 1.55
C SER A 18 4.71 4.38 2.85
N ILE A 19 4.88 3.40 3.73
CA ILE A 19 5.57 3.49 5.02
C ILE A 19 6.87 2.68 4.95
N GLY A 20 7.92 3.15 5.61
CA GLY A 20 9.25 2.53 5.53
C GLY A 20 10.16 3.24 4.53
N GLY A 21 10.55 2.56 3.45
CA GLY A 21 11.55 2.96 2.46
C GLY A 21 12.99 2.83 2.98
N TYR A 22 14.01 3.34 2.29
CA TYR A 22 15.39 3.31 2.79
C TYR A 22 15.63 4.20 4.04
N GLY A 23 15.08 5.42 4.03
CA GLY A 23 15.34 6.44 5.07
C GLY A 23 14.31 6.50 6.20
N GLY A 24 14.60 7.29 7.24
CA GLY A 24 13.62 7.68 8.27
C GLY A 24 13.47 6.71 9.45
N THR A 25 12.56 7.06 10.37
CA THR A 25 12.24 6.26 11.55
C THR A 25 11.37 5.07 11.18
N LYS A 26 11.85 3.88 11.53
CA LYS A 26 11.22 2.57 11.26
C LYS A 26 10.28 2.21 12.40
N LEU A 27 8.97 2.33 12.24
CA LEU A 27 8.08 2.19 13.39
C LEU A 27 8.04 0.74 13.91
N GLY A 28 8.27 -0.26 13.06
CA GLY A 28 8.45 -1.64 13.49
C GLY A 28 9.61 -1.81 14.48
N GLN A 29 10.67 -0.99 14.35
CA GLN A 29 11.81 -1.00 15.28
C GLN A 29 11.56 -0.19 16.56
N VAL A 30 10.71 0.83 16.52
CA VAL A 30 10.55 1.81 17.62
C VAL A 30 9.32 1.53 18.49
N CYS A 31 8.23 1.07 17.89
CA CYS A 31 7.03 0.69 18.64
C CYS A 31 7.25 -0.62 19.40
N SER A 32 6.55 -0.77 20.54
CA SER A 32 6.71 -1.92 21.43
C SER A 32 6.27 -3.24 20.81
N ASP A 33 5.27 -3.20 19.94
CA ASP A 33 4.61 -4.36 19.36
C ASP A 33 3.82 -3.99 18.10
N ALA A 34 3.27 -5.01 17.42
CA ALA A 34 2.43 -4.87 16.23
C ALA A 34 1.19 -4.00 16.45
N ALA A 35 0.56 -4.01 17.63
CA ALA A 35 -0.65 -3.24 17.90
C ALA A 35 -0.34 -1.75 18.05
N ALA A 36 0.75 -1.41 18.75
CA ALA A 36 1.26 -0.05 18.84
C ALA A 36 1.70 0.49 17.47
N THR A 37 2.35 -0.36 16.67
CA THR A 37 2.75 -0.06 15.28
C THR A 37 1.51 0.21 14.40
N ALA A 38 0.51 -0.66 14.44
CA ALA A 38 -0.77 -0.49 13.75
C ALA A 38 -1.50 0.79 14.18
N ALA A 39 -1.55 1.08 15.49
CA ALA A 39 -2.20 2.27 16.01
C ALA A 39 -1.55 3.56 15.50
N ALA A 40 -0.23 3.57 15.30
CA ALA A 40 0.47 4.69 14.68
C ALA A 40 0.09 4.86 13.21
N TYR A 41 0.12 3.79 12.42
CA TYR A 41 -0.26 3.82 11.01
C TYR A 41 -1.75 4.10 10.77
N GLN A 42 -2.63 3.64 11.67
CA GLN A 42 -4.06 3.94 11.63
C GLN A 42 -4.33 5.44 11.68
N GLN A 43 -3.52 6.22 12.41
CA GLN A 43 -3.67 7.67 12.44
C GLN A 43 -3.50 8.28 11.04
N VAL A 44 -2.60 7.74 10.22
CA VAL A 44 -2.38 8.17 8.84
C VAL A 44 -3.55 7.76 7.95
N ILE A 45 -4.00 6.51 8.05
CA ILE A 45 -5.17 5.99 7.33
C ILE A 45 -6.40 6.85 7.63
N THR A 46 -6.70 7.10 8.91
CA THR A 46 -7.86 7.90 9.33
C THR A 46 -7.72 9.36 8.91
N LYS A 47 -6.54 9.96 9.08
CA LYS A 47 -6.32 11.39 8.76
C LYS A 47 -6.55 11.69 7.28
N TYR A 48 -6.09 10.81 6.40
CA TYR A 48 -6.19 11.00 4.95
C TYR A 48 -7.36 10.24 4.32
N GLY A 49 -8.09 9.42 5.09
CA GLY A 49 -9.15 8.54 4.60
C GLY A 49 -8.62 7.59 3.53
N LEU A 50 -7.53 6.87 3.81
CA LEU A 50 -6.84 6.05 2.81
C LEU A 50 -7.63 4.80 2.45
N HIS A 51 -7.63 4.46 1.15
CA HIS A 51 -8.11 3.19 0.62
C HIS A 51 -6.98 2.24 0.22
N ALA A 52 -5.72 2.70 0.27
CA ALA A 52 -4.55 1.88 0.05
C ALA A 52 -3.38 2.30 0.97
N ILE A 53 -2.58 1.32 1.38
CA ILE A 53 -1.32 1.52 2.10
C ILE A 53 -0.28 0.51 1.58
N ASP A 54 0.99 0.91 1.60
CA ASP A 54 2.12 0.09 1.18
C ASP A 54 3.17 0.03 2.28
N PHE A 55 3.62 -1.17 2.64
CA PHE A 55 4.69 -1.42 3.59
C PHE A 55 5.98 -1.65 2.80
N ASP A 56 6.80 -0.62 2.63
CA ASP A 56 8.06 -0.68 1.92
C ASP A 56 9.21 -1.02 2.88
N LEU A 57 9.52 -2.31 2.98
CA LEU A 57 10.40 -2.87 4.00
C LEU A 57 11.80 -3.10 3.41
N GLU A 58 12.71 -2.17 3.72
CA GLU A 58 14.10 -2.14 3.24
C GLU A 58 15.11 -2.25 4.39
N GLU A 59 16.41 -2.37 4.07
CA GLU A 59 17.50 -2.19 5.04
C GLU A 59 17.37 -0.87 5.81
N PRO A 60 17.68 -0.85 7.12
CA PRO A 60 18.00 -1.98 7.99
C PRO A 60 16.75 -2.60 8.67
N GLU A 61 15.54 -2.14 8.35
CA GLU A 61 14.31 -2.55 9.04
C GLU A 61 14.02 -4.03 8.85
N TYR A 62 14.05 -4.48 7.59
CA TYR A 62 13.71 -5.86 7.26
C TYR A 62 14.77 -6.90 7.70
N GLU A 63 15.93 -6.43 8.16
CA GLU A 63 16.99 -7.26 8.75
C GLU A 63 16.75 -7.57 10.23
N ASN A 64 15.80 -6.85 10.86
CA ASN A 64 15.45 -7.01 12.26
C ASN A 64 14.18 -7.86 12.41
N THR A 65 14.33 -9.07 12.95
CA THR A 65 13.22 -10.01 13.14
C THR A 65 12.06 -9.45 13.98
N ALA A 66 12.35 -8.68 15.04
CA ALA A 66 11.31 -8.08 15.86
C ALA A 66 10.57 -6.97 15.10
N ALA A 67 11.28 -6.20 14.28
CA ALA A 67 10.68 -5.17 13.44
C ALA A 67 9.77 -5.78 12.37
N ILE A 68 10.23 -6.81 11.66
CA ILE A 68 9.41 -7.54 10.68
C ILE A 68 8.16 -8.14 11.31
N LYS A 69 8.29 -8.75 12.50
CA LYS A 69 7.12 -9.24 13.25
C LYS A 69 6.11 -8.13 13.54
N ASN A 70 6.59 -6.95 13.94
CA ASN A 70 5.76 -5.79 14.22
C ASN A 70 5.10 -5.21 12.97
N GLU A 71 5.84 -5.04 11.87
CA GLU A 71 5.35 -4.50 10.61
C GLU A 71 4.30 -5.41 9.97
N ILE A 72 4.60 -6.71 9.87
CA ILE A 72 3.67 -7.70 9.32
C ILE A 72 2.43 -7.86 10.20
N GLY A 73 2.60 -7.86 11.52
CA GLY A 73 1.47 -7.88 12.44
C GLY A 73 0.62 -6.61 12.35
N ALA A 74 1.26 -5.45 12.15
CA ALA A 74 0.56 -4.19 11.97
C ALA A 74 -0.24 -4.18 10.67
N ALA A 75 0.37 -4.59 9.55
CA ALA A 75 -0.28 -4.71 8.25
C ALA A 75 -1.55 -5.60 8.34
N LYS A 76 -1.44 -6.74 9.02
CA LYS A 76 -2.57 -7.63 9.29
C LYS A 76 -3.68 -6.94 10.08
N ILE A 77 -3.34 -6.28 11.20
CA ILE A 77 -4.32 -5.57 12.04
C ILE A 77 -5.02 -4.47 11.24
N LEU A 78 -4.29 -3.70 10.44
CA LEU A 78 -4.87 -2.64 9.61
C LEU A 78 -5.80 -3.20 8.53
N GLN A 79 -5.43 -4.29 7.86
CA GLN A 79 -6.29 -4.96 6.88
C GLN A 79 -7.60 -5.45 7.52
N GLN A 80 -7.54 -5.98 8.75
CA GLN A 80 -8.70 -6.44 9.50
C GLN A 80 -9.60 -5.29 9.96
N ASN A 81 -9.01 -4.20 10.45
CA ASN A 81 -9.73 -3.06 11.02
C ASN A 81 -10.32 -2.12 9.96
N ASN A 82 -9.84 -2.17 8.72
CA ASN A 82 -10.27 -1.30 7.63
C ASN A 82 -10.74 -2.15 6.44
N PRO A 83 -11.99 -2.67 6.47
CA PRO A 83 -12.53 -3.44 5.35
C PRO A 83 -12.43 -2.66 4.03
N GLY A 84 -11.82 -3.28 3.01
CA GLY A 84 -11.60 -2.65 1.71
C GLY A 84 -10.30 -1.85 1.59
N LEU A 85 -9.48 -1.76 2.64
CA LEU A 85 -8.12 -1.23 2.53
C LEU A 85 -7.26 -2.19 1.70
N TYR A 86 -6.72 -1.69 0.59
CA TYR A 86 -5.71 -2.40 -0.18
C TYR A 86 -4.36 -2.29 0.55
N VAL A 87 -3.79 -3.43 0.93
CA VAL A 87 -2.49 -3.51 1.62
C VAL A 87 -1.47 -4.16 0.70
N SER A 88 -0.39 -3.46 0.38
CA SER A 88 0.80 -4.04 -0.27
C SER A 88 1.99 -4.11 0.68
N VAL A 89 2.86 -5.08 0.45
CA VAL A 89 4.17 -5.20 1.12
C VAL A 89 5.25 -5.25 0.04
N THR A 90 6.15 -4.29 0.05
CA THR A 90 7.26 -4.15 -0.90
C THR A 90 8.58 -4.55 -0.22
N THR A 91 9.45 -5.28 -0.90
CA THR A 91 10.76 -5.72 -0.39
C THR A 91 11.83 -5.66 -1.49
N ALA A 92 13.10 -5.66 -1.09
CA ALA A 92 14.23 -5.74 -2.03
C ALA A 92 14.15 -6.97 -2.96
N GLY A 93 14.45 -6.75 -4.24
CA GLY A 93 14.54 -7.80 -5.26
C GLY A 93 15.98 -8.31 -5.45
N THR A 94 16.11 -9.57 -5.86
CA THR A 94 17.39 -10.14 -6.32
C THR A 94 17.15 -11.01 -7.56
N ALA A 95 18.21 -11.55 -8.18
CA ALA A 95 18.05 -12.52 -9.27
C ALA A 95 17.22 -13.76 -8.86
N ASP A 96 17.20 -14.11 -7.57
CA ASP A 96 16.39 -15.21 -7.01
C ASP A 96 14.94 -14.79 -6.71
N GLY A 97 14.50 -13.60 -7.16
CA GLY A 97 13.23 -12.97 -6.83
C GLY A 97 13.36 -12.05 -5.63
N THR A 98 13.69 -12.60 -4.46
CA THR A 98 14.05 -11.81 -3.27
C THR A 98 15.14 -12.49 -2.44
N GLY A 99 15.83 -11.70 -1.62
CA GLY A 99 16.93 -12.17 -0.76
C GLY A 99 16.45 -12.95 0.46
N TRP A 100 17.39 -13.30 1.34
CA TRP A 100 17.10 -14.04 2.58
C TRP A 100 16.08 -13.31 3.46
N PHE A 101 16.25 -11.99 3.65
CA PHE A 101 15.36 -11.17 4.47
C PHE A 101 13.94 -11.11 3.90
N GLY A 102 13.78 -10.94 2.59
CA GLY A 102 12.47 -11.01 1.94
C GLY A 102 11.79 -12.38 2.11
N LYS A 103 12.54 -13.49 2.02
CA LYS A 103 12.01 -14.83 2.32
C LYS A 103 11.56 -14.95 3.78
N GLN A 104 12.31 -14.40 4.73
CA GLN A 104 11.91 -14.39 6.14
C GLN A 104 10.64 -13.55 6.36
N MET A 105 10.51 -12.40 5.70
CA MET A 105 9.30 -11.57 5.73
C MET A 105 8.07 -12.34 5.25
N LEU A 106 8.17 -13.09 4.15
CA LEU A 106 7.07 -13.93 3.65
C LEU A 106 6.71 -15.08 4.62
N LEU A 107 7.72 -15.70 5.24
CA LEU A 107 7.51 -16.74 6.25
C LEU A 107 6.85 -16.17 7.51
N GLU A 108 7.22 -14.96 7.93
CA GLU A 108 6.56 -14.26 9.04
C GLU A 108 5.08 -14.01 8.70
N ALA A 109 4.78 -13.46 7.51
CA ALA A 109 3.42 -13.25 7.03
C ALA A 109 2.58 -14.55 7.07
N LYS A 110 3.14 -15.64 6.54
CA LYS A 110 2.52 -16.97 6.61
C LYS A 110 2.28 -17.42 8.05
N SER A 111 3.28 -17.28 8.92
CA SER A 111 3.17 -17.72 10.33
C SER A 111 2.08 -16.97 11.10
N GLN A 112 1.86 -15.70 10.74
CA GLN A 112 0.81 -14.88 11.30
C GLN A 112 -0.55 -15.07 10.61
N GLY A 113 -0.64 -15.89 9.55
CA GLY A 113 -1.86 -16.06 8.76
C GLY A 113 -2.29 -14.77 8.05
N PHE A 114 -1.32 -13.97 7.62
CA PHE A 114 -1.53 -12.72 6.89
C PHE A 114 -1.31 -12.93 5.40
N THR A 115 -2.30 -12.51 4.60
CA THR A 115 -2.21 -12.43 3.15
C THR A 115 -2.59 -11.00 2.73
N PRO A 116 -1.61 -10.13 2.40
CA PRO A 116 -1.90 -8.82 1.84
C PRO A 116 -2.56 -8.95 0.46
N ASN A 117 -3.06 -7.84 -0.06
CA ASN A 117 -3.50 -7.79 -1.46
C ASN A 117 -2.32 -8.07 -2.39
N ASN A 118 -1.13 -7.56 -2.04
CA ASN A 118 0.05 -7.65 -2.90
C ASN A 118 1.36 -7.81 -2.12
N PHE A 119 2.26 -8.61 -2.66
CA PHE A 119 3.69 -8.58 -2.38
C PHE A 119 4.43 -8.07 -3.61
N SER A 120 5.21 -7.00 -3.46
CA SER A 120 6.02 -6.44 -4.54
C SER A 120 7.52 -6.64 -4.26
N ILE A 121 8.28 -6.88 -5.33
CA ILE A 121 9.75 -6.77 -5.26
C ILE A 121 10.24 -5.51 -5.96
N MET A 122 11.40 -5.03 -5.52
CA MET A 122 12.18 -3.96 -6.15
C MET A 122 13.34 -4.54 -6.96
N PRO A 123 13.16 -4.89 -8.25
CA PRO A 123 14.21 -5.51 -9.05
C PRO A 123 15.15 -4.45 -9.65
N PHE A 124 15.81 -3.72 -8.77
CA PHE A 124 16.90 -2.77 -9.03
C PHE A 124 17.85 -2.78 -7.84
N ASP A 125 19.08 -2.28 -8.03
CA ASP A 125 20.16 -2.24 -7.03
C ASP A 125 20.64 -3.62 -6.51
N GLY A 126 20.13 -4.72 -7.09
CA GLY A 126 20.48 -6.11 -6.78
C GLY A 126 21.35 -6.81 -7.82
N GLY A 127 21.98 -6.09 -8.75
CA GLY A 127 22.81 -6.64 -9.83
C GLY A 127 22.02 -6.95 -11.12
N PHE A 128 20.97 -6.17 -11.39
CA PHE A 128 20.08 -6.36 -12.53
C PHE A 128 20.68 -5.81 -13.84
N ASN A 129 20.38 -6.48 -14.95
CA ASN A 129 20.80 -6.12 -16.29
C ASN A 129 19.58 -6.08 -17.24
N GLY A 130 18.90 -4.94 -17.27
CA GLY A 130 17.73 -4.70 -18.12
C GLY A 130 16.53 -5.61 -17.79
N ALA A 131 15.49 -5.53 -18.61
CA ALA A 131 14.22 -6.18 -18.35
C ALA A 131 14.29 -7.71 -18.23
N ALA A 132 15.19 -8.38 -18.95
CA ALA A 132 15.31 -9.85 -18.89
C ALA A 132 15.66 -10.34 -17.48
N SER A 133 16.53 -9.63 -16.77
CA SER A 133 16.85 -9.95 -15.38
C SER A 133 15.70 -9.62 -14.41
N GLN A 134 14.94 -8.55 -14.69
CA GLN A 134 13.79 -8.16 -13.87
C GLN A 134 12.64 -9.16 -14.01
N THR A 135 12.28 -9.57 -15.23
CA THR A 135 11.23 -10.58 -15.45
C THR A 135 11.65 -11.97 -14.98
N GLY A 136 12.96 -12.29 -15.05
CA GLY A 136 13.52 -13.49 -14.42
C GLY A 136 13.32 -13.48 -12.90
N ALA A 137 13.60 -12.36 -12.23
CA ALA A 137 13.37 -12.23 -10.80
C ALA A 137 11.88 -12.31 -10.43
N LEU A 138 10.98 -11.68 -11.18
CA LEU A 138 9.53 -11.82 -10.98
C LEU A 138 9.10 -13.29 -11.10
N THR A 139 9.58 -13.99 -12.14
CA THR A 139 9.29 -15.43 -12.31
C THR A 139 9.75 -16.26 -11.10
N ASN A 140 10.92 -15.95 -10.54
CA ASN A 140 11.44 -16.64 -9.35
C ASN A 140 10.67 -16.24 -8.08
N PHE A 141 10.28 -14.98 -7.94
CA PHE A 141 9.49 -14.50 -6.82
C PHE A 141 8.11 -15.15 -6.80
N ASN A 142 7.48 -15.32 -7.97
CA ASN A 142 6.26 -16.10 -8.12
C ASN A 142 6.38 -17.52 -7.55
N GLN A 143 7.49 -18.22 -7.83
CA GLN A 143 7.75 -19.57 -7.30
C GLN A 143 7.95 -19.56 -5.77
N ILE A 144 8.56 -18.50 -5.23
CA ILE A 144 8.66 -18.31 -3.78
C ILE A 144 7.26 -18.13 -3.16
N LEU A 145 6.39 -17.32 -3.76
CA LEU A 145 5.01 -17.15 -3.29
C LEU A 145 4.22 -18.48 -3.34
N GLN A 146 4.32 -19.23 -4.44
CA GLN A 146 3.69 -20.56 -4.57
C GLN A 146 4.16 -21.51 -3.46
N SER A 147 5.47 -21.65 -3.27
CA SER A 147 6.04 -22.56 -2.26
C SER A 147 5.74 -22.11 -0.82
N THR A 148 5.69 -20.80 -0.59
CA THR A 148 5.40 -20.24 0.74
C THR A 148 3.93 -20.43 1.08
N PHE A 149 3.00 -20.02 0.23
CA PHE A 149 1.58 -19.97 0.56
C PHE A 149 0.76 -21.15 0.04
N GLY A 150 1.34 -22.03 -0.76
CA GLY A 150 0.64 -23.17 -1.38
C GLY A 150 -0.32 -22.75 -2.51
N TRP A 151 -0.10 -21.56 -3.08
CA TRP A 151 -0.88 -21.04 -4.19
C TRP A 151 -0.50 -21.70 -5.50
N ASP A 152 -1.46 -21.73 -6.45
CA ASP A 152 -1.11 -21.95 -7.84
C ASP A 152 -0.42 -20.71 -8.45
N GLN A 153 0.17 -20.90 -9.63
CA GLN A 153 0.92 -19.84 -10.32
C GLN A 153 0.09 -18.58 -10.58
N ALA A 154 -1.18 -18.74 -11.01
CA ALA A 154 -2.04 -17.62 -11.36
C ALA A 154 -2.41 -16.79 -10.12
N THR A 155 -2.74 -17.47 -9.02
CA THR A 155 -3.01 -16.83 -7.73
C THR A 155 -1.77 -16.14 -7.20
N ALA A 156 -0.60 -16.75 -7.33
CA ALA A 156 0.66 -16.11 -6.94
C ALA A 156 0.92 -14.82 -7.73
N TYR A 157 0.72 -14.82 -9.06
CA TYR A 157 0.88 -13.58 -9.85
C TYR A 157 -0.18 -12.53 -9.50
N ALA A 158 -1.42 -12.94 -9.22
CA ALA A 158 -2.48 -12.04 -8.76
C ALA A 158 -2.21 -11.44 -7.37
N HIS A 159 -1.21 -11.94 -6.64
CA HIS A 159 -0.69 -11.35 -5.39
C HIS A 159 0.72 -10.75 -5.57
N GLU A 160 1.24 -10.69 -6.79
CA GLU A 160 2.59 -10.26 -7.08
C GLU A 160 2.61 -8.87 -7.71
N GLY A 161 3.63 -8.09 -7.38
CA GLY A 161 3.83 -6.75 -7.91
C GLY A 161 5.27 -6.41 -8.28
N PHE A 162 5.38 -5.44 -9.18
CA PHE A 162 6.64 -4.84 -9.59
C PHE A 162 6.75 -3.40 -9.06
N SER A 163 7.86 -3.09 -8.40
CA SER A 163 8.27 -1.72 -8.06
C SER A 163 9.63 -1.44 -8.69
N GLY A 164 9.65 -0.86 -9.89
CA GLY A 164 10.90 -0.61 -10.63
C GLY A 164 11.63 0.66 -10.20
N MET A 165 12.79 0.95 -10.81
CA MET A 165 13.43 2.26 -10.73
C MET A 165 13.67 2.76 -12.16
N ASN A 166 13.22 3.97 -12.50
CA ASN A 166 13.32 4.46 -13.88
C ASN A 166 14.72 5.00 -14.21
N GLY A 167 15.27 4.68 -15.37
CA GLY A 167 16.61 5.12 -15.76
C GLY A 167 17.72 4.48 -14.91
N ARG A 168 18.69 5.27 -14.44
CA ARG A 168 19.85 4.75 -13.70
C ARG A 168 19.51 4.42 -12.24
N SER A 169 19.86 3.23 -11.76
CA SER A 169 19.76 2.83 -10.34
C SER A 169 20.93 3.36 -9.52
N ASP A 170 20.89 3.28 -8.19
CA ASP A 170 21.98 3.74 -7.33
C ASP A 170 23.28 2.96 -7.58
N THR A 171 23.20 1.66 -7.84
CA THR A 171 24.33 0.79 -8.21
C THR A 171 24.81 0.97 -9.66
N GLY A 172 24.09 1.72 -10.49
CA GLY A 172 24.46 2.03 -11.87
C GLY A 172 23.91 1.11 -12.94
N GLU A 173 22.85 0.36 -12.61
CA GLU A 173 22.03 -0.36 -13.57
C GLU A 173 21.21 0.64 -14.39
N PHE A 174 20.77 0.26 -15.59
CA PHE A 174 19.97 1.12 -16.44
C PHE A 174 18.67 0.42 -16.85
N PHE A 175 17.55 1.11 -16.64
CA PHE A 175 16.22 0.65 -17.02
C PHE A 175 15.57 1.68 -17.94
N THR A 176 15.62 1.39 -19.24
CA THR A 176 15.11 2.26 -20.30
C THR A 176 13.59 2.10 -20.47
N GLN A 177 13.02 2.93 -21.33
CA GLN A 177 11.62 2.82 -21.76
C GLN A 177 11.34 1.47 -22.43
N THR A 178 12.31 0.93 -23.17
CA THR A 178 12.19 -0.41 -23.76
C THR A 178 12.12 -1.47 -22.67
N ASP A 179 12.94 -1.36 -21.62
CA ASP A 179 12.89 -2.28 -20.49
C ASP A 179 11.54 -2.22 -19.79
N PHE A 180 11.04 -1.01 -19.50
CA PHE A 180 9.72 -0.83 -18.90
C PHE A 180 8.58 -1.37 -19.76
N GLN A 181 8.68 -1.27 -21.09
CA GLN A 181 7.69 -1.90 -21.98
C GLN A 181 7.73 -3.42 -21.85
N THR A 182 8.92 -4.04 -21.82
CA THR A 182 9.04 -5.49 -21.65
C THR A 182 8.50 -5.96 -20.29
N VAL A 183 8.77 -5.25 -19.20
CA VAL A 183 8.22 -5.60 -17.88
C VAL A 183 6.70 -5.38 -17.83
N LEU A 184 6.18 -4.34 -18.48
CA LEU A 184 4.73 -4.13 -18.63
C LEU A 184 4.06 -5.30 -19.36
N ASP A 185 4.63 -5.72 -20.49
CA ASP A 185 4.09 -6.84 -21.28
C ASP A 185 4.11 -8.14 -20.46
N TYR A 186 5.18 -8.39 -19.71
CA TYR A 186 5.27 -9.50 -18.77
C TYR A 186 4.15 -9.42 -17.71
N ALA A 187 4.07 -8.30 -16.99
CA ALA A 187 3.14 -8.13 -15.88
C ALA A 187 1.67 -8.28 -16.32
N THR A 188 1.33 -7.70 -17.46
CA THR A 188 -0.02 -7.82 -18.04
C THR A 188 -0.32 -9.22 -18.54
N SER A 189 0.65 -9.91 -19.17
CA SER A 189 0.45 -11.29 -19.62
C SER A 189 0.21 -12.29 -18.48
N HIS A 190 0.72 -11.98 -17.28
CA HIS A 190 0.57 -12.79 -16.08
C HIS A 190 -0.57 -12.35 -15.16
N ASN A 191 -1.31 -11.29 -15.50
CA ASN A 191 -2.34 -10.68 -14.65
C ASN A 191 -1.82 -10.32 -13.26
N MET A 192 -0.61 -9.75 -13.21
CA MET A 192 -0.04 -9.24 -11.96
C MET A 192 -0.91 -8.12 -11.40
N ASP A 193 -0.87 -7.90 -10.09
CA ASP A 193 -1.78 -6.99 -9.40
C ASP A 193 -1.23 -5.56 -9.27
N ARG A 194 0.10 -5.37 -9.32
CA ARG A 194 0.71 -4.05 -9.08
C ARG A 194 1.90 -3.75 -9.99
N PHE A 195 1.92 -2.52 -10.53
CA PHE A 195 3.02 -1.98 -11.34
C PHE A 195 3.33 -0.53 -10.94
N THR A 196 4.44 -0.34 -10.24
CA THR A 196 4.90 0.95 -9.70
C THR A 196 6.37 1.18 -10.02
N PHE A 197 6.86 2.39 -9.80
CA PHE A 197 8.30 2.66 -9.91
C PHE A 197 8.74 3.86 -9.08
N TRP A 198 10.00 3.81 -8.66
CA TRP A 198 10.77 4.92 -8.12
C TRP A 198 11.46 5.72 -9.23
N SER A 199 11.07 6.97 -9.51
CA SER A 199 9.92 7.69 -8.95
C SER A 199 9.42 8.74 -9.94
N LEU A 200 8.20 9.23 -9.72
CA LEU A 200 7.55 10.21 -10.60
C LEU A 200 8.36 11.50 -10.76
N ASN A 201 8.99 11.99 -9.70
CA ASN A 201 9.88 13.16 -9.74
C ASN A 201 11.12 12.92 -10.64
N ARG A 202 11.57 11.67 -10.79
CA ARG A 202 12.68 11.30 -11.67
C ARG A 202 12.27 11.13 -13.13
N ASP A 203 10.98 11.13 -13.46
CA ASP A 203 10.45 10.88 -14.81
C ASP A 203 10.60 12.08 -15.76
N ARG A 204 11.86 12.46 -15.97
CA ARG A 204 12.33 13.55 -16.82
C ARG A 204 13.82 13.38 -17.08
N GLN A 205 14.28 13.89 -18.22
CA GLN A 205 15.70 13.86 -18.57
C GLN A 205 16.53 14.76 -17.65
N CYS A 206 17.74 14.31 -17.31
CA CYS A 206 18.75 15.16 -16.68
C CYS A 206 19.41 16.12 -17.70
N THR A 207 20.23 17.05 -17.21
CA THR A 207 21.11 17.87 -18.07
C THR A 207 22.54 17.83 -17.52
N PRO A 208 23.51 17.17 -18.20
CA PRO A 208 23.35 16.33 -19.40
C PRO A 208 22.48 15.09 -19.14
N ALA A 209 22.04 14.40 -20.20
CA ALA A 209 21.05 13.32 -20.11
C ALA A 209 21.49 12.17 -19.18
N ASP A 210 22.78 11.84 -19.17
CA ASP A 210 23.39 10.81 -18.32
C ASP A 210 23.73 11.30 -16.91
N ASN A 211 23.49 12.58 -16.61
CA ASN A 211 23.85 13.25 -15.36
C ASN A 211 25.34 13.09 -14.98
N GLY A 212 26.22 12.95 -15.97
CA GLY A 212 27.63 12.62 -15.76
C GLY A 212 27.83 11.26 -15.10
N GLY A 213 27.01 10.27 -15.45
CA GLY A 213 27.09 8.89 -14.96
C GLY A 213 26.58 8.68 -13.53
N ARG A 214 25.80 9.61 -12.98
CA ARG A 214 25.31 9.58 -11.59
C ARG A 214 23.80 9.43 -11.50
N THR A 215 23.32 8.75 -10.47
CA THR A 215 21.88 8.74 -10.14
C THR A 215 21.45 10.10 -9.61
N SER A 216 20.18 10.43 -9.86
CA SER A 216 19.55 11.66 -9.38
C SER A 216 18.19 11.35 -8.78
N GLY A 217 17.86 12.04 -7.69
CA GLY A 217 16.53 12.02 -7.10
C GLY A 217 15.51 12.88 -7.86
N THR A 218 15.90 13.60 -8.92
CA THR A 218 15.00 14.55 -9.63
C THR A 218 14.96 14.35 -11.14
N CYS A 219 15.72 13.39 -11.67
CA CYS A 219 15.71 13.02 -13.08
C CYS A 219 16.28 11.59 -13.23
N SER A 220 16.06 10.96 -14.38
CA SER A 220 16.29 9.51 -14.55
C SER A 220 17.71 9.15 -14.98
N SER A 221 18.53 10.13 -15.36
CA SER A 221 19.87 9.90 -15.94
C SER A 221 19.84 9.05 -17.23
N VAL A 222 18.74 9.11 -17.99
CA VAL A 222 18.64 8.59 -19.37
C VAL A 222 17.96 9.61 -20.28
N ALA A 223 18.15 9.48 -21.59
CA ALA A 223 17.42 10.27 -22.57
C ALA A 223 15.93 9.93 -22.55
N GLN A 224 15.07 10.93 -22.37
CA GLN A 224 13.61 10.74 -22.31
C GLN A 224 12.85 12.05 -22.52
N ASN A 225 11.56 11.96 -22.83
CA ASN A 225 10.62 13.06 -22.60
C ASN A 225 10.12 13.02 -21.16
N SER A 226 9.57 14.15 -20.69
CA SER A 226 8.88 14.16 -19.39
C SER A 226 7.71 13.18 -19.42
N TRP A 227 7.56 12.42 -18.33
CA TRP A 227 6.44 11.49 -18.11
C TRP A 227 6.41 10.25 -18.99
N ASP A 228 7.52 9.88 -19.62
CA ASP A 228 7.58 8.68 -20.47
C ASP A 228 7.40 7.40 -19.64
N PHE A 229 7.95 7.34 -18.43
CA PHE A 229 7.84 6.16 -17.57
C PHE A 229 6.44 6.02 -16.92
N ALA A 230 5.82 7.14 -16.53
CA ALA A 230 4.47 7.16 -15.94
C ALA A 230 3.41 6.58 -16.88
N LYS A 231 3.61 6.69 -18.21
CA LYS A 231 2.71 6.09 -19.21
C LYS A 231 2.59 4.57 -19.06
N TYR A 232 3.63 3.86 -18.58
CA TYR A 232 3.57 2.41 -18.38
C TYR A 232 2.64 2.03 -17.23
N SER A 233 2.68 2.76 -16.10
CA SER A 233 1.72 2.57 -15.02
C SER A 233 0.28 2.86 -15.47
N VAL A 234 0.07 3.87 -16.32
CA VAL A 234 -1.27 4.16 -16.88
C VAL A 234 -1.74 3.04 -17.81
N LYS A 235 -0.86 2.51 -18.69
CA LYS A 235 -1.18 1.36 -19.54
C LYS A 235 -1.52 0.13 -18.70
N PHE A 236 -0.74 -0.16 -17.66
CA PHE A 236 -1.00 -1.28 -16.75
C PHE A 236 -2.37 -1.14 -16.07
N ALA A 237 -2.69 0.03 -15.51
CA ALA A 237 -3.99 0.26 -14.88
C ALA A 237 -5.18 0.08 -15.83
N GLY A 238 -4.99 0.32 -17.14
CA GLY A 238 -6.00 0.05 -18.16
C GLY A 238 -6.13 -1.45 -18.53
N ALA A 239 -5.05 -2.22 -18.41
CA ALA A 239 -5.02 -3.65 -18.71
C ALA A 239 -5.49 -4.50 -17.51
N THR A 240 -5.16 -4.08 -16.29
CA THR A 240 -5.52 -4.74 -15.04
C THR A 240 -6.33 -3.80 -14.15
N PRO A 241 -7.61 -3.53 -14.48
CA PRO A 241 -8.43 -2.64 -13.69
C PRO A 241 -8.68 -3.23 -12.29
N PRO A 242 -8.76 -2.41 -11.23
CA PRO A 242 -9.09 -2.89 -9.89
C PRO A 242 -10.39 -3.71 -9.90
N SER A 243 -10.35 -4.92 -9.33
CA SER A 243 -11.50 -5.85 -9.31
C SER A 243 -12.71 -5.33 -8.50
N SER A 244 -12.49 -4.30 -7.68
CA SER A 244 -13.58 -3.50 -7.11
C SER A 244 -13.21 -2.03 -7.16
N THR A 245 -13.97 -1.24 -7.90
CA THR A 245 -14.12 0.17 -7.55
C THR A 245 -14.76 0.15 -6.16
N PRO A 246 -14.17 0.76 -5.11
CA PRO A 246 -14.96 1.06 -3.93
C PRO A 246 -16.11 1.91 -4.44
N THR A 247 -17.34 1.36 -4.45
CA THR A 247 -18.53 2.16 -4.60
C THR A 247 -18.37 3.28 -3.58
N PRO A 248 -18.34 4.57 -3.99
CA PRO A 248 -18.23 5.63 -3.02
C PRO A 248 -19.35 5.41 -2.02
N THR A 249 -18.99 5.09 -0.79
CA THR A 249 -19.95 5.11 0.29
C THR A 249 -20.47 6.54 0.27
N PRO A 250 -21.79 6.77 0.08
CA PRO A 250 -22.31 8.12 -0.02
C PRO A 250 -21.78 8.87 1.19
N THR A 251 -21.01 9.94 0.93
CA THR A 251 -20.67 10.89 1.98
C THR A 251 -22.01 11.31 2.57
N PRO A 252 -22.29 11.03 3.85
CA PRO A 252 -23.57 11.42 4.43
C PRO A 252 -23.74 12.92 4.22
N THR A 253 -24.73 13.29 3.42
CA THR A 253 -25.19 14.66 3.31
C THR A 253 -25.42 15.15 4.74
N PRO A 254 -24.79 16.27 5.18
CA PRO A 254 -25.04 16.80 6.50
C PRO A 254 -26.54 17.06 6.65
N PRO A 255 -27.27 16.40 7.57
CA PRO A 255 -28.64 16.77 7.85
C PRO A 255 -28.61 18.16 8.49
N GLY A 256 -29.53 19.02 8.06
CA GLY A 256 -29.69 20.36 8.60
C GLY A 256 -29.81 20.34 10.13
N THR A 257 -29.14 21.31 10.77
CA THR A 257 -29.46 21.90 12.09
C THR A 257 -30.10 20.96 13.12
N GLY A 258 -29.30 20.04 13.70
CA GLY A 258 -29.64 19.35 14.96
C GLY A 258 -29.12 17.92 15.10
N CYS A 259 -29.11 17.16 14.01
CA CYS A 259 -28.71 15.75 14.02
C CYS A 259 -27.20 15.54 13.86
N LYS A 260 -26.64 14.63 14.66
CA LYS A 260 -25.29 14.07 14.48
C LYS A 260 -25.26 13.16 13.23
N PRO A 261 -24.08 12.76 12.73
CA PRO A 261 -23.99 11.82 11.60
C PRO A 261 -24.78 10.52 11.86
N ALA A 262 -25.47 9.98 10.86
CA ALA A 262 -26.30 8.78 11.05
C ALA A 262 -25.45 7.57 11.52
N TRP A 263 -25.98 6.79 12.47
CA TRP A 263 -25.38 5.55 12.92
C TRP A 263 -25.30 4.54 11.77
N SER A 264 -24.19 3.80 11.70
CA SER A 264 -23.92 2.76 10.72
C SER A 264 -23.57 1.46 11.45
N SER A 265 -24.20 0.36 11.05
CA SER A 265 -23.93 -0.97 11.60
C SER A 265 -22.51 -1.47 11.33
N THR A 266 -21.84 -0.94 10.30
CA THR A 266 -20.47 -1.34 9.93
C THR A 266 -19.40 -0.47 10.58
N ALA A 267 -19.76 0.68 11.13
CA ALA A 267 -18.82 1.61 11.74
C ALA A 267 -18.43 1.16 13.14
N VAL A 268 -17.15 1.32 13.47
CA VAL A 268 -16.63 1.19 14.83
C VAL A 268 -16.76 2.54 15.52
N TYR A 269 -17.30 2.53 16.74
CA TYR A 269 -17.42 3.69 17.60
C TYR A 269 -16.60 3.49 18.86
N THR A 270 -15.88 4.52 19.28
CA THR A 270 -15.12 4.56 20.53
C THR A 270 -15.76 5.54 21.50
N ALA A 271 -15.36 5.48 22.79
CA ALA A 271 -15.93 6.33 23.83
C ALA A 271 -15.96 7.81 23.40
N GLY A 272 -17.15 8.41 23.43
CA GLY A 272 -17.39 9.79 23.07
C GLY A 272 -17.77 10.05 21.60
N ASN A 273 -17.78 9.04 20.72
CA ASN A 273 -18.32 9.22 19.37
C ASN A 273 -19.84 9.41 19.40
N GLU A 274 -20.33 10.35 18.59
CA GLU A 274 -21.72 10.77 18.56
C GLU A 274 -22.36 10.44 17.20
N VAL A 275 -23.59 9.90 17.21
CA VAL A 275 -24.35 9.50 16.02
C VAL A 275 -25.83 9.85 16.17
N SER A 276 -26.58 9.87 15.07
CA SER A 276 -28.04 9.90 15.10
C SER A 276 -28.64 8.54 14.71
N TYR A 277 -29.65 8.10 15.45
CA TYR A 277 -30.44 6.91 15.13
C TYR A 277 -31.84 7.05 15.69
N ASN A 278 -32.86 6.71 14.89
CA ASN A 278 -34.27 6.76 15.30
C ASN A 278 -34.72 8.11 15.89
N ASN A 279 -34.36 9.23 15.21
CA ASN A 279 -34.66 10.61 15.63
C ASN A 279 -34.07 11.02 16.99
N HIS A 280 -32.97 10.39 17.39
CA HIS A 280 -32.22 10.71 18.60
C HIS A 280 -30.73 10.79 18.30
N ASN A 281 -30.02 11.64 19.04
CA ASN A 281 -28.57 11.67 19.10
C ASN A 281 -28.08 10.71 20.20
N TRP A 282 -26.99 10.01 19.95
CA TRP A 282 -26.44 8.98 20.82
C TRP A 282 -24.93 9.12 20.94
N LYS A 283 -24.40 8.87 22.13
CA LYS A 283 -22.98 8.88 22.42
C LYS A 283 -22.48 7.52 22.88
N ALA A 284 -21.43 7.01 22.24
CA ALA A 284 -20.82 5.75 22.62
C ALA A 284 -20.13 5.89 24.00
N LYS A 285 -20.43 4.99 24.92
CA LYS A 285 -19.82 4.95 26.26
C LYS A 285 -18.43 4.29 26.23
N TRP A 286 -18.23 3.34 25.31
CA TRP A 286 -16.98 2.60 25.09
C TRP A 286 -16.94 2.07 23.65
N TRP A 287 -15.95 1.23 23.32
CA TRP A 287 -15.82 0.62 21.99
C TRP A 287 -17.05 -0.22 21.64
N THR A 288 -17.64 -0.01 20.46
CA THR A 288 -18.76 -0.78 19.95
C THR A 288 -18.76 -0.83 18.42
N GLN A 289 -19.29 -1.91 17.84
CA GLN A 289 -19.55 -2.07 16.42
C GLN A 289 -20.83 -2.89 16.25
N ASN A 290 -21.70 -2.52 15.31
CA ASN A 290 -22.94 -3.22 14.99
C ASN A 290 -23.94 -3.35 16.16
N GLU A 291 -23.75 -2.64 17.28
CA GLU A 291 -24.76 -2.54 18.33
C GLU A 291 -25.63 -1.31 18.08
N THR A 292 -26.90 -1.54 17.78
CA THR A 292 -27.87 -0.48 17.48
C THR A 292 -28.09 0.44 18.69
N PRO A 293 -28.09 1.78 18.51
CA PRO A 293 -28.39 2.70 19.59
C PRO A 293 -29.79 2.50 20.17
N VAL A 294 -29.82 2.21 21.47
CA VAL A 294 -31.04 2.00 22.26
C VAL A 294 -30.79 2.44 23.69
N ALA A 295 -31.78 3.04 24.33
CA ALA A 295 -31.70 3.49 25.71
C ALA A 295 -31.65 2.27 26.65
N SER A 296 -30.54 2.14 27.38
CA SER A 296 -30.34 1.09 28.37
C SER A 296 -29.28 1.51 29.38
N ASP A 297 -29.53 1.22 30.66
CA ASP A 297 -28.56 1.48 31.75
C ASP A 297 -27.26 0.70 31.54
N TRP A 298 -27.35 -0.46 30.89
CA TRP A 298 -26.22 -1.36 30.59
C TRP A 298 -25.81 -1.31 29.11
N GLY A 299 -26.50 -0.51 28.29
CA GLY A 299 -26.23 -0.39 26.86
C GLY A 299 -24.99 0.45 26.57
N VAL A 300 -24.37 0.20 25.42
CA VAL A 300 -23.14 0.88 24.96
C VAL A 300 -23.37 2.32 24.50
N TRP A 301 -24.63 2.71 24.33
CA TRP A 301 -25.04 4.04 23.90
C TRP A 301 -25.69 4.83 25.03
N GLN A 302 -25.37 6.11 25.10
CA GLN A 302 -26.02 7.11 25.94
C GLN A 302 -26.91 7.96 25.02
N ASP A 303 -28.20 8.05 25.32
CA ASP A 303 -29.12 8.96 24.63
C ASP A 303 -28.79 10.42 24.98
N GLU A 304 -28.63 11.27 23.97
CA GLU A 304 -28.38 12.71 24.10
C GLU A 304 -29.60 13.57 23.73
N GLY A 305 -30.74 12.94 23.45
CA GLY A 305 -32.01 13.57 23.14
C GLY A 305 -32.31 13.66 21.65
N ALA A 306 -33.38 14.39 21.33
CA ALA A 306 -33.95 14.42 19.99
C ALA A 306 -32.99 14.97 18.92
N CYS A 307 -33.12 14.35 17.75
CA CYS A 307 -32.62 14.78 16.45
C CYS A 307 -33.83 14.70 15.49
#